data_AF-A0A1M5HZQ1-F1
#
_entry.id   AF-A0A1M5HZQ1-F1
#
_cell.length_a   1.000
_cell.length_b   1.000
_cell.length_c   1.000
_cell.angle_alpha   90.00
_cell.angle_beta   90.00
_cell.angle_gamma   90.00
#
_symmetry.space_group_name_H-M   'P 1'
#
loop_
_entity.id
_entity.type
_entity.pdbx_description
1 polymer ?
#
loop_
_entity_poly.entity_id
_entity_poly.type
_entity_poly.pdbx_seq_one_letter_code
_entity_poly.pdbx_strand_id
1 'polypeptide(L)' 'MQAHNSSIEEFLSAYRTVFVVPVYQRNYDWLEGNCDQLFQDIVRVIESGNEHFLGTICFKAYSSHEKSIIDG' A
#
# COMPACT_ATOMS: atom_id res chain seq x y z
N MET A 1 -14.66 12.45 -1.10
CA MET A 1 -13.70 11.34 -1.28
C MET A 1 -12.71 11.78 -2.34
N GLN A 2 -11.40 11.71 -2.08
CA GLN A 2 -10.34 12.05 -3.03
C GLN A 2 -9.52 10.80 -3.33
N ALA A 3 -9.14 10.60 -4.59
CA ALA A 3 -8.27 9.51 -5.03
C ALA A 3 -7.06 10.11 -5.74
N HIS A 4 -5.89 9.53 -5.50
CA HIS A 4 -4.64 9.89 -6.16
C HIS A 4 -3.95 8.61 -6.59
N ASN A 5 -3.35 8.62 -7.78
CA ASN A 5 -2.49 7.56 -8.24
C ASN A 5 -1.06 7.98 -7.91
N SER A 6 -0.33 7.11 -7.22
CA SER A 6 1.07 7.32 -6.87
C SER A 6 1.83 6.02 -7.06
N SER A 7 3.13 6.11 -7.33
CA SER A 7 3.97 4.92 -7.27
C SER A 7 4.07 4.42 -5.83
N ILE A 8 4.33 3.12 -5.67
CA ILE A 8 4.52 2.53 -4.34
C ILE A 8 5.72 3.17 -3.60
N GLU A 9 6.75 3.55 -4.35
CA GLU A 9 7.91 4.27 -3.82
C GLU A 9 7.49 5.62 -3.24
N GLU A 10 6.82 6.47 -4.04
CA GLU A 10 6.37 7.79 -3.61
C GLU A 10 5.44 7.70 -2.38
N PHE A 11 4.53 6.72 -2.39
CA PHE A 11 3.58 6.54 -1.31
C PHE A 11 4.27 6.16 0.01
N LEU A 12 5.23 5.24 -0.03
CA LEU A 12 5.92 4.72 1.16
C LEU A 12 7.09 5.62 1.61
N SER A 13 7.75 6.32 0.69
CA SER A 13 8.91 7.17 0.97
C SER A 13 8.56 8.59 1.42
N ALA A 14 7.26 8.88 1.61
CA ALA A 14 6.79 10.20 2.00
C ALA A 14 7.44 10.66 3.31
N TYR A 15 8.19 11.77 3.27
CA TYR A 15 9.00 12.26 4.38
C TYR A 15 8.20 12.36 5.68
N ARG A 16 8.72 11.76 6.76
CA ARG A 16 8.12 11.75 8.11
C ARG A 16 6.66 11.28 8.13
N THR A 17 6.23 10.43 7.19
CA THR A 17 4.88 9.83 7.22
C THR A 17 4.87 8.56 8.05
N VAL A 18 3.90 8.43 8.95
CA VAL A 18 3.59 7.25 9.75
C VAL A 18 2.22 6.72 9.32
N PHE A 19 2.18 5.43 8.98
CA PHE A 19 0.95 4.71 8.68
C PHE A 19 0.50 3.94 9.92
N VAL A 20 -0.70 4.25 10.41
CA VAL A 20 -1.28 3.66 11.63
C VAL A 20 -2.38 2.69 11.26
N VAL A 21 -2.25 1.43 11.68
CA VAL A 21 -3.32 0.43 11.57
C VAL A 21 -4.22 0.55 12.82
N PRO A 22 -5.51 0.89 12.69
CA PRO A 22 -6.42 1.02 13.82
C PRO A 22 -6.64 -0.30 14.55
N VAL A 23 -6.92 -0.21 15.86
CA VAL A 23 -7.18 -1.37 16.73
C VAL A 23 -8.38 -2.23 16.32
N TYR A 24 -9.29 -1.68 15.51
CA TYR A 24 -10.48 -2.39 15.02
C TYR A 24 -10.25 -3.12 13.68
N GLN A 25 -9.05 -3.06 13.11
CA GLN A 25 -8.71 -3.88 11.95
C GLN A 25 -8.54 -5.34 12.34
N ARG A 26 -8.89 -6.25 11.41
CA ARG A 26 -8.63 -7.68 11.59
C ARG A 26 -7.13 -7.96 11.63
N ASN A 27 -6.77 -9.13 12.16
CA ASN A 27 -5.40 -9.60 12.10
C ASN A 27 -4.94 -9.79 10.65
N TYR A 28 -3.63 -9.74 10.45
CA TYR A 28 -3.02 -10.07 9.17
C TYR A 28 -3.28 -11.54 8.84
N ASP A 29 -4.04 -11.78 7.78
CA ASP A 29 -4.48 -13.12 7.35
C ASP A 29 -3.75 -13.63 6.10
N TRP A 30 -2.82 -12.84 5.53
CA TRP A 30 -2.09 -13.29 4.35
C TRP A 30 -1.16 -14.44 4.71
N LEU A 31 -1.23 -15.48 3.88
CA LEU A 31 -0.34 -16.63 3.94
C LEU A 31 0.87 -16.37 3.03
N GLU A 32 1.91 -17.18 3.19
CA GLU A 32 3.15 -17.10 2.38
C GLU A 32 2.87 -17.08 0.87
N GLY A 33 1.93 -17.91 0.39
CA GLY A 33 1.55 -17.94 -1.02
C GLY A 33 0.98 -16.61 -1.56
N ASN A 34 0.35 -15.79 -0.72
CA ASN A 34 -0.12 -14.45 -1.13
C ASN A 34 1.07 -13.49 -1.27
N CYS A 35 2.04 -13.58 -0.36
CA CYS A 35 3.27 -12.79 -0.42
C CYS A 35 4.11 -13.18 -1.65
N ASP A 36 4.21 -14.47 -1.95
CA ASP A 36 4.91 -14.98 -3.13
C ASP A 36 4.28 -14.46 -4.42
N GLN A 37 2.94 -14.49 -4.50
CA GLN A 37 2.22 -13.95 -5.65
C GLN A 37 2.50 -12.46 -5.83
N LEU A 38 2.36 -11.66 -4.76
CA LEU A 38 2.64 -10.22 -4.82
C LEU A 38 4.07 -9.96 -5.29
N PHE A 39 5.05 -10.71 -4.77
CA PHE A 39 6.44 -10.55 -5.16
C PHE A 39 6.69 -10.93 -6.62
N GLN A 40 6.12 -12.04 -7.08
CA GLN A 40 6.20 -12.46 -8.49
C GLN A 40 5.58 -11.43 -9.43
N ASP A 41 4.44 -10.84 -9.05
CA ASP A 41 3.81 -9.79 -9.85
C ASP A 41 4.71 -8.55 -9.95
N ILE A 42 5.38 -8.14 -8.86
CA ILE A 42 6.39 -7.07 -8.90
C ILE A 42 7.56 -7.42 -9.83
N VAL A 43 8.09 -8.65 -9.77
CA VAL A 43 9.18 -9.10 -10.66
C VAL A 43 8.75 -9.02 -12.12
N ARG A 44 7.56 -9.51 -12.47
CA ARG A 44 7.02 -9.44 -13.85
C ARG A 44 6.86 -8.00 -14.34
N VAL A 45 6.50 -7.09 -13.45
CA VAL A 45 6.36 -5.66 -13.77
C VAL A 45 7.71 -5.06 -14.14
N ILE A 46 8.76 -5.38 -13.38
CA ILE A 46 10.13 -4.96 -13.68
C ILE A 46 10.60 -5.51 -15.02
N GLU A 47 10.31 -6.78 -15.32
CA GLU A 47 10.70 -7.42 -16.59
C GLU A 47 9.94 -6.88 -17.80
N SER A 48 8.63 -6.61 -17.65
CA SER A 48 7.80 -6.09 -18.75
C SER A 48 7.97 -4.60 -19.00
N GLY A 49 8.40 -3.83 -17.98
CA GLY A 49 8.50 -2.37 -18.02
C GLY A 49 7.16 -1.63 -18.09
N ASN A 50 6.04 -2.35 -17.96
CA ASN A 50 4.70 -1.77 -18.01
C ASN A 50 4.24 -1.34 -16.62
N GLU A 51 3.40 -0.30 -16.56
CA GLU A 51 2.71 0.04 -15.32
C GLU A 51 1.75 -1.08 -14.89
N HIS A 52 1.66 -1.32 -13.59
CA HIS A 52 0.79 -2.32 -13.01
C HIS A 52 0.05 -1.77 -11.81
N PHE A 53 -1.23 -2.10 -11.73
CA PHE A 53 -2.08 -1.68 -10.65
C PHE A 53 -1.97 -2.68 -9.48
N LEU A 54 -1.22 -2.29 -8.44
CA LEU A 54 -1.01 -3.12 -7.25
C LEU A 54 -2.21 -3.16 -6.29
N GLY A 55 -3.13 -2.20 -6.39
CA GLY A 55 -4.29 -2.10 -5.51
C GLY A 55 -4.61 -0.66 -5.10
N THR A 56 -5.46 -0.51 -4.09
CA THR A 56 -5.87 0.78 -3.55
C THR A 56 -5.78 0.74 -2.03
N ILE A 57 -5.15 1.76 -1.45
CA ILE A 57 -5.08 1.94 -0.01
C ILE A 57 -6.02 3.08 0.37
N CYS A 58 -7.01 2.78 1.22
CA CYS A 58 -7.89 3.77 1.80
C CYS A 58 -7.33 4.22 3.15
N PHE A 59 -7.15 5.52 3.35
CA PHE A 59 -6.64 6.06 4.61
C PHE A 59 -7.29 7.39 4.97
N LYS A 60 -7.25 7.73 6.26
CA LYS A 60 -7.59 9.04 6.79
C LYS A 60 -6.33 9.79 7.20
N ALA A 61 -6.10 10.95 6.60
CA ALA A 61 -5.02 11.84 7.02
C ALA A 61 -5.44 12.61 8.28
N TYR A 62 -4.65 12.51 9.35
CA TYR A 62 -4.84 13.28 10.58
C TYR A 62 -3.92 14.50 10.63
N SER A 63 -2.71 14.37 10.08
CA SER A 63 -1.76 15.44 9.88
C SER A 63 -0.97 15.21 8.59
N SER A 64 -0.03 16.10 8.25
CA SER A 64 0.90 15.89 7.14
C SER A 64 1.80 14.66 7.32
N HIS A 65 1.89 14.14 8.55
CA HIS A 65 2.82 13.09 8.95
C HIS A 65 2.13 11.82 9.47
N GLU A 66 0.80 11.83 9.64
CA GLU A 66 0.08 10.68 10.19
C GLU A 66 -1.13 10.34 9.34
N LYS A 67 -1.14 9.09 8.84
CA LYS A 67 -2.20 8.53 8.01
C LYS A 67 -2.69 7.23 8.65
N SER A 68 -3.97 7.16 8.97
CA SER A 68 -4.57 5.93 9.51
C SER A 68 -5.18 5.09 8.39
N ILE A 69 -4.73 3.85 8.24
CA ILE A 69 -5.18 2.94 7.19
C ILE A 69 -6.56 2.38 7.55
N ILE A 70 -7.50 2.50 6.62
CA ILE A 70 -8.87 2.01 6.75
C ILE A 70 -9.04 0.68 6.00
N ASP A 71 -8.42 0.56 4.82
CA ASP A 71 -8.49 -0.62 3.96
C ASP A 71 -7.24 -0.66 3.05
N GLY A 72 -6.80 -1.85 2.64
CA GLY A 72 -5.59 -2.05 1.84
C GLY A 72 -5.40 -3.47 1.36
#